data_AF-A0A6M5YJ73-F1
#
_entry.id   AF-A0A6M5YJ73-F1
#
_cell.length_a   1.000
_cell.length_b   1.000
_cell.length_c   1.000
_cell.angle_alpha   90.00
_cell.angle_beta   90.00
_cell.angle_gamma   90.00
#
_symmetry.space_group_name_H-M   'P 1'
#
loop_
_entity.id
_entity.type
_entity.pdbx_description
1 polymer ?
#
loop_
_entity_poly.entity_id
_entity_poly.type
_entity_poly.pdbx_seq_one_letter_code
_entity_poly.pdbx_strand_id
1 'polypeptide(L)'
;MATAVRLVASLAAALFASAPAVAQPTAPPPHPVLADVAKEYKRLGLPLPPAHAELVRINRDRYSAFHPEDLPEERYDVAYRVPAAKSGGRVRYWEVEYRGVGLREREYVEPAAVEGAESTSDVMRAVAFRDGDYLLAFAVQCQERGRFDLATRLYAQAREEFGEDEKPLTVFENLHLIAWVYWRKQTTERGTDRAQDLRRLLELAEEDPSLRTPSNDRFLRRLERTVAPRKSKPGTVEALIDELTEYWDDPLGFPQKPAERASYWKLAELGFDAVPALIEHLGDDRLTRTYIPGALPFGGDDLTVGHLCSQLLFDLSARTIGGKYSELVDDRLDPVEVRKWFEKAKQVGEEKWLLDHALPSDTSKAIVYDRGRAVIFGKAFENPSYFEPHFVRAIGAKYPARLATVYRAMLKTSVAGGLFNDFVTEIVASKLPREQTCALLEEGAASDDLDHRLFALKGLARLDRALLRKHLRATLNRIWLLAWLGHSDVQGAYEFARLTEAADDRACWDALALVTKNVSVESRMKLIWGIEPEGPPDRKDPRRLHRIRFLVQFLGDRIVEVDEEGTRTEVRDYAATQLAGVLGFTMKRREFNYTPVHDGSRGVFSRSYFRAAVWEAAVRELDEK
;
A
#
# COMPACT_ATOMS: atom_id res chain seq x y z
N MET A 1 -10.94 -13.07 -78.98
CA MET A 1 -11.02 -13.60 -77.60
C MET A 1 -10.03 -14.74 -77.32
N ALA A 2 -9.78 -15.68 -78.25
CA ALA A 2 -8.85 -16.80 -78.02
C ALA A 2 -7.37 -16.39 -77.77
N THR A 3 -6.93 -15.24 -78.29
CA THR A 3 -5.55 -14.74 -78.14
C THR A 3 -5.29 -14.07 -76.78
N ALA A 4 -6.31 -13.46 -76.17
CA ALA A 4 -6.19 -12.80 -74.87
C ALA A 4 -6.10 -13.82 -73.71
N VAL A 5 -6.82 -14.94 -73.82
CA VAL A 5 -6.78 -16.03 -72.82
C VAL A 5 -5.41 -16.73 -72.80
N ARG A 6 -4.75 -16.85 -73.96
CA ARG A 6 -3.40 -17.42 -74.04
C ARG A 6 -2.32 -16.50 -73.45
N LEU A 7 -2.49 -15.18 -73.50
CA LEU A 7 -1.52 -14.26 -72.92
C LEU A 7 -1.58 -14.26 -71.38
N VAL A 8 -2.78 -14.34 -70.79
CA VAL A 8 -2.98 -14.38 -69.32
C VAL A 8 -2.48 -15.70 -68.73
N ALA A 9 -2.69 -16.83 -69.42
CA ALA A 9 -2.16 -18.13 -68.99
C ALA A 9 -0.63 -18.18 -69.01
N SER A 10 0.02 -17.57 -70.02
CA SER A 10 1.48 -17.49 -70.12
C SER A 10 2.09 -16.57 -69.06
N LEU A 11 1.41 -15.46 -68.71
CA LEU A 11 1.88 -14.54 -67.67
C LEU A 11 1.77 -15.16 -66.26
N ALA A 12 0.69 -15.92 -65.99
CA ALA A 12 0.54 -16.66 -64.74
C ALA A 12 1.61 -17.75 -64.60
N ALA A 13 1.90 -18.51 -65.67
CA ALA A 13 2.94 -19.53 -65.65
C ALA A 13 4.36 -18.94 -65.43
N ALA A 14 4.65 -17.77 -66.00
CA ALA A 14 5.92 -17.07 -65.78
C ALA A 14 6.06 -16.50 -64.36
N LEU A 15 4.95 -16.04 -63.75
CA LEU A 15 4.93 -15.56 -62.36
C LEU A 15 5.06 -16.70 -61.34
N PHE A 16 4.57 -17.90 -61.64
CA PHE A 16 4.77 -19.08 -60.78
C PHE A 16 6.16 -19.73 -60.92
N ALA A 17 6.78 -19.64 -62.10
CA ALA A 17 8.13 -20.17 -62.34
C ALA A 17 9.25 -19.29 -61.76
N SER A 18 8.93 -18.06 -61.33
CA SER A 18 9.87 -17.10 -60.73
C SER A 18 9.59 -16.83 -59.25
N ALA A 19 8.67 -17.58 -58.63
CA ALA A 19 8.53 -17.57 -57.18
C ALA A 19 9.87 -18.07 -56.58
N PRO A 20 10.57 -17.26 -55.76
CA PRO A 20 11.78 -17.73 -55.10
C PRO A 20 11.42 -19.01 -54.37
N ALA A 21 12.25 -20.05 -54.54
CA ALA A 21 12.10 -21.30 -53.81
C ALA A 21 11.79 -20.95 -52.35
N VAL A 22 10.59 -21.33 -51.87
CA VAL A 22 10.18 -21.09 -50.49
C VAL A 22 11.26 -21.75 -49.66
N ALA A 23 12.19 -20.93 -49.14
CA ALA A 23 13.30 -21.41 -48.36
C ALA A 23 12.65 -22.24 -47.25
N GLN A 24 13.01 -23.53 -47.17
CA GLN A 24 12.54 -24.35 -46.08
C GLN A 24 12.86 -23.58 -44.79
N PRO A 25 11.88 -23.38 -43.90
CA PRO A 25 12.11 -22.63 -42.68
C PRO A 25 13.33 -23.24 -42.00
N THR A 26 14.42 -22.47 -41.99
CA THR A 26 15.63 -22.82 -41.25
C THR A 26 15.20 -23.13 -39.84
N ALA A 27 15.50 -24.35 -39.37
CA ALA A 27 15.19 -24.74 -38.01
C ALA A 27 15.66 -23.63 -37.06
N PRO A 28 14.82 -23.18 -36.11
CA PRO A 28 15.18 -22.11 -35.21
C PRO A 28 16.51 -22.44 -34.52
N PRO A 29 17.38 -21.45 -34.30
CA PRO A 29 18.66 -21.68 -33.65
C PRO A 29 18.43 -22.39 -32.30
N PRO A 30 19.30 -23.35 -31.91
CA PRO A 30 19.15 -24.06 -30.66
C PRO A 30 19.13 -23.07 -29.51
N HIS A 31 18.16 -23.23 -28.60
CA HIS A 31 18.06 -22.37 -27.42
C HIS A 31 19.31 -22.51 -26.54
N PRO A 32 19.73 -21.44 -25.83
CA PRO A 32 20.89 -21.52 -24.95
C PRO A 32 20.68 -22.56 -23.85
N VAL A 33 21.76 -23.20 -23.43
CA VAL A 33 21.70 -24.11 -22.28
C VAL A 33 21.58 -23.31 -20.98
N LEU A 34 20.86 -23.85 -19.98
CA LEU A 34 20.55 -23.12 -18.74
C LEU A 34 21.81 -22.63 -17.98
N ALA A 35 22.94 -23.33 -18.11
CA ALA A 35 24.20 -22.89 -17.52
C ALA A 35 24.70 -21.54 -18.10
N ASP A 36 24.53 -21.32 -19.40
CA ASP A 36 24.89 -20.07 -20.06
C ASP A 36 23.93 -18.95 -19.65
N VAL A 37 22.64 -19.26 -19.55
CA VAL A 37 21.61 -18.34 -19.02
C VAL A 37 21.92 -17.94 -17.59
N ALA A 38 22.31 -18.88 -16.72
CA ALA A 38 22.67 -18.59 -15.34
C ALA A 38 23.96 -17.75 -15.23
N LYS A 39 24.94 -17.98 -16.10
CA LYS A 39 26.13 -17.13 -16.21
C LYS A 39 25.76 -15.70 -16.59
N GLU A 40 24.84 -15.55 -17.54
CA GLU A 40 24.36 -14.27 -18.00
C GLU A 40 23.56 -13.53 -16.92
N TYR A 41 22.65 -14.21 -16.24
CA TYR A 41 21.88 -13.66 -15.11
C TYR A 41 22.79 -13.05 -14.04
N LYS A 42 23.90 -13.74 -13.70
CA LYS A 42 24.92 -13.24 -12.77
C LYS A 42 25.68 -12.03 -13.32
N ARG A 43 26.02 -12.03 -14.61
CA ARG A 43 26.72 -10.91 -15.27
C ARG A 43 25.88 -9.63 -15.21
N LEU A 44 24.57 -9.76 -15.41
CA LEU A 44 23.58 -8.68 -15.34
C LEU A 44 23.35 -8.14 -13.91
N GLY A 45 23.95 -8.78 -12.89
CA GLY A 45 23.87 -8.35 -11.50
C GLY A 45 22.52 -8.60 -10.84
N LEU A 46 21.72 -9.51 -11.38
CA LEU A 46 20.44 -9.91 -10.80
C LEU A 46 20.66 -10.69 -9.48
N PRO A 47 19.78 -10.51 -8.48
CA PRO A 47 20.00 -11.07 -7.16
C PRO A 47 19.80 -12.58 -7.15
N LEU A 48 20.73 -13.27 -6.49
CA LEU A 48 20.60 -14.68 -6.15
C LEU A 48 20.25 -14.83 -4.67
N PRO A 49 19.50 -15.88 -4.29
CA PRO A 49 19.31 -16.19 -2.88
C PRO A 49 20.69 -16.46 -2.22
N PRO A 50 20.83 -16.34 -0.89
CA PRO A 50 22.06 -16.72 -0.20
C PRO A 50 22.47 -18.18 -0.45
N ALA A 51 23.78 -18.48 -0.41
CA ALA A 51 24.33 -19.83 -0.68
C ALA A 51 23.73 -20.94 0.20
N HIS A 52 23.39 -20.58 1.44
CA HIS A 52 22.85 -21.48 2.45
C HIS A 52 21.32 -21.41 2.56
N ALA A 53 20.65 -20.74 1.61
CA ALA A 53 19.20 -20.64 1.62
C ALA A 53 18.56 -21.95 1.17
N GLU A 54 17.53 -22.39 1.86
CA GLU A 54 16.82 -23.63 1.60
C GLU A 54 15.52 -23.37 0.85
N LEU A 55 15.28 -24.11 -0.22
CA LEU A 55 14.00 -24.01 -0.93
C LEU A 55 12.89 -24.63 -0.08
N VAL A 56 11.86 -23.85 0.18
CA VAL A 56 10.68 -24.23 0.94
C VAL A 56 9.42 -23.88 0.17
N ARG A 57 8.33 -24.60 0.48
CA ARG A 57 6.99 -24.22 0.07
C ARG A 57 6.26 -23.64 1.26
N ILE A 58 5.52 -22.57 1.02
CA ILE A 58 4.73 -21.86 2.02
C ILE A 58 3.27 -22.11 1.66
N ASN A 59 2.54 -22.80 2.52
CA ASN A 59 1.11 -23.07 2.30
C ASN A 59 0.37 -21.73 2.24
N ARG A 60 0.00 -21.32 1.02
CA ARG A 60 -0.65 -20.05 0.75
C ARG A 60 -2.05 -20.05 1.33
N ASP A 61 -2.74 -21.18 1.46
CA ASP A 61 -4.08 -21.24 2.07
C ASP A 61 -4.10 -20.92 3.57
N ARG A 62 -2.93 -20.81 4.21
CA ARG A 62 -2.83 -20.24 5.56
C ARG A 62 -2.81 -18.70 5.57
N TYR A 63 -2.54 -18.08 4.44
CA TYR A 63 -2.47 -16.63 4.24
C TYR A 63 -3.59 -16.10 3.32
N SER A 64 -3.97 -16.86 2.29
CA SER A 64 -4.86 -16.50 1.19
C SER A 64 -6.28 -16.17 1.63
N ALA A 65 -6.81 -15.10 1.05
CA ALA A 65 -8.18 -14.61 1.23
C ALA A 65 -9.28 -15.48 0.64
N PHE A 66 -8.91 -16.41 -0.21
CA PHE A 66 -9.86 -17.21 -0.95
C PHE A 66 -10.25 -18.41 -0.13
N HIS A 67 -11.56 -18.73 -0.11
CA HIS A 67 -12.07 -19.88 0.62
C HIS A 67 -11.30 -21.14 0.19
N PRO A 68 -10.70 -21.89 1.13
CA PRO A 68 -10.03 -23.15 0.79
C PRO A 68 -11.01 -24.20 0.26
N GLU A 69 -12.32 -24.00 0.45
CA GLU A 69 -13.38 -24.91 0.00
C GLU A 69 -13.72 -24.74 -1.49
N ASP A 70 -13.44 -23.56 -2.06
CA ASP A 70 -13.69 -23.26 -3.48
C ASP A 70 -12.46 -23.53 -4.36
N LEU A 71 -11.32 -23.86 -3.75
CA LEU A 71 -10.08 -24.17 -4.44
C LEU A 71 -9.83 -25.68 -4.33
N PRO A 72 -9.87 -26.42 -5.45
CA PRO A 72 -9.82 -27.88 -5.42
C PRO A 72 -8.47 -28.46 -4.93
N GLU A 73 -7.43 -27.63 -4.75
CA GLU A 73 -6.09 -28.07 -4.36
C GLU A 73 -5.39 -27.04 -3.46
N GLU A 74 -4.59 -27.53 -2.51
CA GLU A 74 -3.79 -26.67 -1.62
C GLU A 74 -2.82 -25.80 -2.43
N ARG A 75 -2.90 -24.48 -2.27
CA ARG A 75 -1.99 -23.56 -2.95
C ARG A 75 -0.74 -23.34 -2.12
N TYR A 76 0.41 -23.43 -2.78
CA TYR A 76 1.69 -23.13 -2.17
C TYR A 76 2.36 -21.99 -2.92
N ASP A 77 2.99 -21.09 -2.19
CA ASP A 77 4.03 -20.22 -2.73
C ASP A 77 5.40 -20.88 -2.52
N VAL A 78 6.38 -20.52 -3.33
CA VAL A 78 7.74 -21.05 -3.22
C VAL A 78 8.68 -19.95 -2.79
N ALA A 79 9.54 -20.24 -1.82
CA ALA A 79 10.47 -19.27 -1.25
C ALA A 79 11.78 -19.92 -0.83
N TYR A 80 12.79 -19.08 -0.60
CA TYR A 80 14.07 -19.43 -0.02
C TYR A 80 14.07 -19.05 1.47
N ARG A 81 14.11 -20.06 2.33
CA ARG A 81 14.30 -19.92 3.78
C ARG A 81 15.76 -19.61 4.07
N VAL A 82 16.02 -18.47 4.69
CA VAL A 82 17.33 -18.04 5.14
C VAL A 82 17.35 -18.11 6.68
N PRO A 83 18.12 -19.04 7.27
CA PRO A 83 18.32 -19.13 8.71
C PRO A 83 18.76 -17.81 9.34
N ALA A 84 18.44 -17.64 10.62
CA ALA A 84 18.87 -16.48 11.38
C ALA A 84 20.40 -16.41 11.46
N ALA A 85 20.99 -15.26 11.14
CA ALA A 85 22.45 -15.06 11.19
C ALA A 85 23.05 -15.16 12.60
N LYS A 86 22.22 -15.00 13.64
CA LYS A 86 22.61 -15.06 15.06
C LYS A 86 21.55 -15.83 15.83
N SER A 87 21.94 -16.45 16.94
CA SER A 87 20.99 -17.08 17.87
C SER A 87 19.94 -16.06 18.33
N GLY A 88 18.66 -16.42 18.23
CA GLY A 88 17.53 -15.52 18.52
C GLY A 88 17.20 -14.51 17.42
N GLY A 89 17.92 -14.50 16.29
CA GLY A 89 17.52 -13.72 15.12
C GLY A 89 16.30 -14.32 14.42
N ARG A 90 15.64 -13.53 13.57
CA ARG A 90 14.50 -14.01 12.76
C ARG A 90 14.97 -14.83 11.55
N VAL A 91 14.22 -15.88 11.23
CA VAL A 91 14.28 -16.56 9.93
C VAL A 91 13.66 -15.65 8.88
N ARG A 92 14.28 -15.56 7.69
CA ARG A 92 13.79 -14.72 6.58
C ARG A 92 13.34 -15.62 5.43
N TYR A 93 12.34 -15.18 4.68
CA TYR A 93 11.82 -15.92 3.53
C TYR A 93 11.82 -15.02 2.32
N TRP A 94 12.51 -15.43 1.26
CA TRP A 94 12.65 -14.66 0.04
C TRP A 94 11.97 -15.39 -1.11
N GLU A 95 11.03 -14.75 -1.77
CA GLU A 95 10.42 -15.27 -2.98
C GLU A 95 10.96 -14.57 -4.21
N VAL A 96 10.90 -15.25 -5.35
CA VAL A 96 11.07 -14.57 -6.64
C VAL A 96 9.94 -13.56 -6.79
N GLU A 97 10.29 -12.33 -7.11
CA GLU A 97 9.29 -11.28 -7.29
C GLU A 97 8.51 -11.49 -8.61
N TYR A 98 7.33 -10.87 -8.72
CA TYR A 98 6.52 -10.91 -9.93
C TYR A 98 7.34 -10.54 -11.18
N ARG A 99 7.22 -11.31 -12.27
CA ARG A 99 8.05 -11.22 -13.49
C ARG A 99 9.56 -11.42 -13.28
N GLY A 100 9.97 -12.13 -12.23
CA GLY A 100 11.37 -12.47 -12.03
C GLY A 100 12.28 -11.29 -11.67
N VAL A 101 11.71 -10.12 -11.36
CA VAL A 101 12.41 -8.83 -11.18
C VAL A 101 13.19 -8.71 -9.87
N GLY A 102 13.67 -9.83 -9.35
CA GLY A 102 14.50 -9.92 -8.14
C GLY A 102 13.92 -10.82 -7.06
N LEU A 103 14.23 -10.48 -5.82
CA LEU A 103 13.79 -11.20 -4.63
C LEU A 103 13.03 -10.27 -3.70
N ARG A 104 11.86 -10.72 -3.23
CA ARG A 104 11.06 -10.02 -2.22
C ARG A 104 11.12 -10.78 -0.90
N GLU A 105 11.51 -10.11 0.17
CA GLU A 105 11.40 -10.69 1.51
C GLU A 105 9.93 -10.65 1.95
N ARG A 106 9.40 -11.77 2.44
CA ARG A 106 8.12 -11.77 3.13
C ARG A 106 8.28 -11.24 4.54
N GLU A 107 7.52 -10.20 4.87
CA GLU A 107 7.57 -9.54 6.18
C GLU A 107 7.26 -10.52 7.32
N TYR A 108 6.26 -11.39 7.12
CA TYR A 108 5.82 -12.39 8.06
C TYR A 108 5.52 -13.73 7.38
N VAL A 109 6.02 -14.81 8.00
CA VAL A 109 5.70 -16.20 7.64
C VAL A 109 5.59 -16.99 8.93
N GLU A 110 4.42 -17.53 9.21
CA GLU A 110 4.18 -18.52 10.26
C GLU A 110 5.03 -19.79 9.99
N PRO A 111 5.90 -20.20 10.93
CA PRO A 111 6.76 -21.38 10.74
C PRO A 111 5.98 -22.67 10.43
N ALA A 112 4.77 -22.82 10.98
CA ALA A 112 3.93 -24.00 10.77
C ALA A 112 3.32 -24.07 9.35
N ALA A 113 3.42 -23.00 8.56
CA ALA A 113 3.01 -22.97 7.16
C ALA A 113 4.14 -23.37 6.20
N VAL A 114 5.35 -23.60 6.71
CA VAL A 114 6.55 -23.81 5.92
C VAL A 114 6.88 -25.30 5.87
N GLU A 115 7.05 -25.80 4.66
CA GLU A 115 7.42 -27.18 4.40
C GLU A 115 8.64 -27.24 3.48
N GLY A 116 9.45 -28.29 3.64
CA GLY A 116 10.58 -28.53 2.75
C GLY A 116 10.11 -28.76 1.32
N ALA A 117 10.76 -28.12 0.35
CA ALA A 117 10.45 -28.30 -1.07
C ALA A 117 11.39 -29.35 -1.70
N GLU A 118 11.30 -30.60 -1.23
CA GLU A 118 12.17 -31.70 -1.70
C GLU A 118 11.72 -32.28 -3.05
N SER A 119 10.41 -32.29 -3.30
CA SER A 119 9.82 -32.83 -4.53
C SER A 119 9.76 -31.78 -5.63
N THR A 120 10.46 -32.05 -6.74
CA THR A 120 10.34 -31.24 -7.97
C THR A 120 8.88 -31.09 -8.42
N SER A 121 8.07 -32.14 -8.31
CA SER A 121 6.66 -32.09 -8.74
C SER A 121 5.82 -31.14 -7.90
N ASP A 122 6.08 -31.06 -6.60
CA ASP A 122 5.33 -30.19 -5.68
C ASP A 122 5.64 -28.72 -5.96
N VAL A 123 6.92 -28.41 -6.21
CA VAL A 123 7.35 -27.07 -6.61
C VAL A 123 6.75 -26.67 -7.95
N MET A 124 6.78 -27.56 -8.95
CA MET A 124 6.19 -27.25 -10.27
C MET A 124 4.70 -26.93 -10.17
N ARG A 125 3.93 -27.65 -9.34
CA ARG A 125 2.51 -27.33 -9.09
C ARG A 125 2.32 -25.95 -8.45
N ALA A 126 3.17 -25.61 -7.49
CA ALA A 126 3.11 -24.32 -6.78
C ALA A 126 3.37 -23.11 -7.72
N VAL A 127 4.11 -23.31 -8.81
CA VAL A 127 4.45 -22.24 -9.77
C VAL A 127 3.72 -22.35 -11.11
N ALA A 128 2.76 -23.26 -11.27
CA ALA A 128 2.10 -23.54 -12.54
C ALA A 128 1.33 -22.34 -13.14
N PHE A 129 1.00 -21.33 -12.33
CA PHE A 129 0.27 -20.12 -12.75
C PHE A 129 1.17 -18.88 -12.88
N ARG A 130 2.49 -19.08 -12.90
CA ARG A 130 3.46 -17.98 -13.00
C ARG A 130 3.83 -17.75 -14.46
N ASP A 131 4.23 -16.53 -14.76
CA ASP A 131 4.67 -16.15 -16.11
C ASP A 131 6.09 -16.67 -16.43
N GLY A 132 6.41 -16.72 -17.72
CA GLY A 132 7.69 -17.21 -18.22
C GLY A 132 8.89 -16.47 -17.64
N ASP A 133 8.77 -15.17 -17.40
CA ASP A 133 9.82 -14.34 -16.78
C ASP A 133 10.14 -14.80 -15.36
N TYR A 134 9.11 -15.01 -14.54
CA TYR A 134 9.24 -15.58 -13.20
C TYR A 134 9.90 -16.96 -13.24
N LEU A 135 9.42 -17.84 -14.14
CA LEU A 135 9.94 -19.21 -14.26
C LEU A 135 11.40 -19.24 -14.68
N LEU A 136 11.81 -18.36 -15.60
CA LEU A 136 13.19 -18.23 -16.07
C LEU A 136 14.13 -17.80 -14.93
N ALA A 137 13.77 -16.74 -14.20
CA ALA A 137 14.56 -16.28 -13.06
C ALA A 137 14.65 -17.36 -11.97
N PHE A 138 13.54 -18.04 -11.71
CA PHE A 138 13.49 -19.09 -10.69
C PHE A 138 14.30 -20.34 -11.10
N ALA A 139 14.29 -20.70 -12.39
CA ALA A 139 15.13 -21.77 -12.94
C ALA A 139 16.62 -21.49 -12.71
N VAL A 140 17.08 -20.27 -13.00
CA VAL A 140 18.47 -19.85 -12.76
C VAL A 140 18.83 -19.95 -11.28
N GLN A 141 17.97 -19.44 -10.39
CA GLN A 141 18.24 -19.51 -8.96
C GLN A 141 18.31 -20.97 -8.45
N CYS A 142 17.45 -21.86 -8.96
CA CYS A 142 17.52 -23.29 -8.69
C CYS A 142 18.82 -23.92 -9.20
N GLN A 143 19.25 -23.58 -10.41
CA GLN A 143 20.52 -24.03 -11.00
C GLN A 143 21.71 -23.63 -10.10
N GLU A 144 21.75 -22.37 -9.66
CA GLU A 144 22.81 -21.84 -8.80
C GLU A 144 22.76 -22.40 -7.37
N ARG A 145 21.66 -23.05 -6.96
CA ARG A 145 21.50 -23.79 -5.69
C ARG A 145 21.64 -25.30 -5.84
N GLY A 146 22.10 -25.80 -7.00
CA GLY A 146 22.34 -27.21 -7.25
C GLY A 146 21.06 -28.05 -7.37
N ARG A 147 19.91 -27.44 -7.61
CA ARG A 147 18.62 -28.10 -7.86
C ARG A 147 18.42 -28.33 -9.37
N PHE A 148 19.36 -29.02 -10.01
CA PHE A 148 19.47 -29.12 -11.47
C PHE A 148 18.23 -29.68 -12.17
N ASP A 149 17.60 -30.73 -11.62
CA ASP A 149 16.40 -31.33 -12.21
C ASP A 149 15.20 -30.38 -12.22
N LEU A 150 14.97 -29.68 -11.10
CA LEU A 150 13.93 -28.67 -10.98
C LEU A 150 14.22 -27.48 -11.90
N ALA A 151 15.46 -27.00 -11.91
CA ALA A 151 15.92 -25.90 -12.77
C ALA A 151 15.68 -26.21 -14.25
N THR A 152 15.97 -27.44 -14.69
CA THR A 152 15.76 -27.89 -16.08
C THR A 152 14.28 -27.88 -16.47
N ARG A 153 13.38 -28.31 -15.56
CA ARG A 153 11.93 -28.31 -15.82
C ARG A 153 11.34 -26.90 -15.85
N LEU A 154 11.72 -26.05 -14.89
CA LEU A 154 11.30 -24.64 -14.88
C LEU A 154 11.75 -23.91 -16.14
N TYR A 155 12.99 -24.16 -16.59
CA TYR A 155 13.52 -23.57 -17.82
C TYR A 155 12.79 -24.06 -19.07
N ALA A 156 12.44 -25.35 -19.13
CA ALA A 156 11.64 -25.88 -20.24
C ALA A 156 10.25 -25.23 -20.29
N GLN A 157 9.56 -25.11 -19.14
CA GLN A 157 8.26 -24.46 -19.07
C GLN A 157 8.32 -22.97 -19.45
N ALA A 158 9.32 -22.23 -18.94
CA ALA A 158 9.51 -20.82 -19.30
C ALA A 158 9.64 -20.63 -20.83
N ARG A 159 10.35 -21.54 -21.50
CA ARG A 159 10.53 -21.50 -22.97
C ARG A 159 9.24 -21.80 -23.73
N GLU A 160 8.39 -22.68 -23.21
CA GLU A 160 7.08 -22.96 -23.79
C GLU A 160 6.20 -21.70 -23.73
N GLU A 161 6.16 -21.03 -22.58
CA GLU A 161 5.38 -19.79 -22.39
C GLU A 161 5.88 -18.65 -23.28
N PHE A 162 7.19 -18.50 -23.47
CA PHE A 162 7.72 -17.49 -24.41
C PHE A 162 7.34 -17.78 -25.87
N GLY A 163 7.03 -19.03 -26.23
CA GLY A 163 6.71 -19.44 -27.60
C GLY A 163 5.29 -19.12 -28.06
N GLU A 164 4.41 -18.65 -27.17
CA GLU A 164 3.00 -18.38 -27.47
C GLU A 164 2.77 -17.05 -28.21
N ASP A 165 3.76 -16.15 -28.20
CA ASP A 165 3.65 -14.84 -28.85
C ASP A 165 3.88 -14.89 -30.37
N GLU A 166 3.25 -13.96 -31.11
CA GLU A 166 3.46 -13.82 -32.57
C GLU A 166 4.92 -13.53 -32.95
N LYS A 167 5.67 -12.93 -32.02
CA LYS A 167 7.10 -12.61 -32.15
C LYS A 167 7.80 -12.91 -30.82
N PRO A 168 8.12 -14.18 -30.55
CA PRO A 168 8.67 -14.59 -29.28
C PRO A 168 10.07 -14.00 -29.12
N LEU A 169 10.32 -13.34 -27.99
CA LEU A 169 11.66 -12.93 -27.60
C LEU A 169 12.54 -14.16 -27.34
N THR A 170 13.82 -14.08 -27.67
CA THR A 170 14.80 -15.09 -27.27
C THR A 170 14.92 -15.13 -25.74
N VAL A 171 15.48 -16.21 -25.20
CA VAL A 171 15.71 -16.35 -23.76
C VAL A 171 16.62 -15.23 -23.21
N PHE A 172 17.62 -14.80 -23.97
CA PHE A 172 18.51 -13.71 -23.54
C PHE A 172 17.83 -12.34 -23.60
N GLU A 173 17.00 -12.08 -24.62
CA GLU A 173 16.20 -10.84 -24.68
C GLU A 173 15.21 -10.76 -23.51
N ASN A 174 14.52 -11.86 -23.17
CA ASN A 174 13.68 -11.91 -21.96
C ASN A 174 14.50 -11.65 -20.69
N LEU A 175 15.69 -12.26 -20.58
CA LEU A 175 16.56 -12.04 -19.43
C LEU A 175 17.07 -10.59 -19.33
N HIS A 176 17.37 -9.93 -20.45
CA HIS A 176 17.70 -8.50 -20.49
C HIS A 176 16.50 -7.64 -20.08
N LEU A 177 15.28 -8.01 -20.48
CA LEU A 177 14.07 -7.33 -20.04
C LEU A 177 13.86 -7.47 -18.52
N ILE A 178 14.05 -8.66 -17.95
CA ILE A 178 14.01 -8.88 -16.50
C ILE A 178 15.06 -7.99 -15.80
N ALA A 179 16.29 -7.96 -16.32
CA ALA A 179 17.36 -7.10 -15.80
C ALA A 179 16.99 -5.61 -15.88
N TRP A 180 16.44 -5.16 -17.00
CA TRP A 180 15.97 -3.80 -17.18
C TRP A 180 14.93 -3.41 -16.13
N VAL A 181 13.90 -4.25 -15.94
CA VAL A 181 12.84 -3.97 -14.96
C VAL A 181 13.38 -4.00 -13.54
N TYR A 182 14.28 -4.93 -13.20
CA TYR A 182 14.94 -4.97 -11.90
C TYR A 182 15.70 -3.66 -11.61
N TRP A 183 16.60 -3.25 -12.50
CA TRP A 183 17.41 -2.04 -12.30
C TRP A 183 16.57 -0.76 -12.32
N ARG A 184 15.50 -0.71 -13.13
CA ARG A 184 14.52 0.40 -13.07
C ARG A 184 13.85 0.45 -11.71
N LYS A 185 13.39 -0.69 -11.17
CA LYS A 185 12.78 -0.77 -9.84
C LYS A 185 13.76 -0.29 -8.76
N GLN A 186 15.03 -0.67 -8.82
CA GLN A 186 16.06 -0.22 -7.86
C GLN A 186 16.15 1.31 -7.77
N THR A 187 15.83 2.05 -8.83
CA THR A 187 15.84 3.53 -8.79
C THR A 187 14.79 4.11 -7.84
N THR A 188 13.73 3.35 -7.53
CA THR A 188 12.65 3.73 -6.60
C THR A 188 12.84 3.14 -5.20
N GLU A 189 13.72 2.14 -5.07
CA GLU A 189 14.07 1.55 -3.79
C GLU A 189 14.87 2.51 -2.92
N ARG A 190 14.67 2.41 -1.61
CA ARG A 190 15.31 3.32 -0.67
C ARG A 190 16.76 2.94 -0.42
N GLY A 191 17.61 3.96 -0.35
CA GLY A 191 19.02 3.79 -0.03
C GLY A 191 19.87 3.17 -1.15
N THR A 192 19.29 2.93 -2.33
CA THR A 192 20.05 2.49 -3.51
C THR A 192 20.82 3.65 -4.15
N ASP A 193 21.96 3.32 -4.78
CA ASP A 193 22.77 4.26 -5.54
C ASP A 193 22.23 4.40 -6.97
N ARG A 194 21.40 5.42 -7.20
CA ARG A 194 20.81 5.69 -8.52
C ARG A 194 21.84 5.94 -9.62
N ALA A 195 23.04 6.40 -9.29
CA ALA A 195 24.09 6.58 -10.28
C ALA A 195 24.64 5.22 -10.75
N GLN A 196 24.71 4.24 -9.85
CA GLN A 196 25.00 2.85 -10.21
C GLN A 196 23.88 2.27 -11.06
N ASP A 197 22.62 2.44 -10.66
CA ASP A 197 21.47 1.91 -11.39
C ASP A 197 21.41 2.49 -12.82
N LEU A 198 21.66 3.80 -12.99
CA LEU A 198 21.76 4.45 -14.30
C LEU A 198 22.87 3.83 -15.17
N ARG A 199 24.07 3.61 -14.61
CA ARG A 199 25.17 2.96 -15.36
C ARG A 199 24.75 1.59 -15.86
N ARG A 200 24.10 0.78 -15.00
CA ARG A 200 23.61 -0.55 -15.38
C ARG A 200 22.56 -0.50 -16.48
N LEU A 201 21.59 0.42 -16.39
CA LEU A 201 20.56 0.56 -17.42
C LEU A 201 21.16 1.04 -18.76
N LEU A 202 22.15 1.94 -18.74
CA LEU A 202 22.84 2.37 -19.96
C LEU A 202 23.65 1.23 -20.60
N GLU A 203 24.39 0.46 -19.81
CA GLU A 203 25.11 -0.75 -20.27
C GLU A 203 24.14 -1.74 -20.93
N LEU A 204 23.01 -2.04 -20.28
CA LEU A 204 21.98 -2.94 -20.83
C LEU A 204 21.40 -2.44 -22.16
N ALA A 205 21.13 -1.14 -22.26
CA ALA A 205 20.53 -0.58 -23.46
C ALA A 205 21.53 -0.42 -24.63
N GLU A 206 22.83 -0.42 -24.34
CA GLU A 206 23.89 -0.52 -25.35
C GLU A 206 24.03 -1.96 -25.87
N GLU A 207 23.99 -2.93 -24.96
CA GLU A 207 24.07 -4.36 -25.29
C GLU A 207 22.81 -4.87 -26.03
N ASP A 208 21.63 -4.37 -25.66
CA ASP A 208 20.35 -4.70 -26.26
C ASP A 208 19.59 -3.44 -26.71
N PRO A 209 19.78 -3.03 -27.98
CA PRO A 209 19.11 -1.85 -28.53
C PRO A 209 17.58 -1.93 -28.54
N SER A 210 16.97 -3.12 -28.40
CA SER A 210 15.51 -3.24 -28.32
C SER A 210 14.94 -2.57 -27.06
N LEU A 211 15.76 -2.44 -26.01
CA LEU A 211 15.41 -1.74 -24.78
C LEU A 211 15.39 -0.21 -24.96
N ARG A 212 15.91 0.35 -26.06
CA ARG A 212 15.89 1.79 -26.38
C ARG A 212 14.53 2.25 -26.92
N THR A 213 13.46 1.91 -26.22
CA THR A 213 12.11 2.42 -26.55
C THR A 213 12.02 3.91 -26.24
N PRO A 214 11.12 4.69 -26.87
CA PRO A 214 10.94 6.10 -26.55
C PRO A 214 10.67 6.37 -25.06
N SER A 215 9.96 5.46 -24.40
CA SER A 215 9.67 5.53 -22.95
C SER A 215 10.93 5.31 -22.12
N ASN A 216 11.71 4.27 -22.43
CA ASN A 216 12.97 3.98 -21.74
C ASN A 216 14.02 5.08 -21.94
N ASP A 217 14.12 5.64 -23.14
CA ASP A 217 15.00 6.78 -23.43
C ASP A 217 14.58 8.04 -22.68
N ARG A 218 13.26 8.29 -22.54
CA ARG A 218 12.72 9.36 -21.69
C ARG A 218 13.08 9.11 -20.22
N PHE A 219 12.94 7.89 -19.72
CA PHE A 219 13.31 7.51 -18.37
C PHE A 219 14.81 7.72 -18.09
N LEU A 220 15.69 7.22 -18.95
CA LEU A 220 17.15 7.35 -18.81
C LEU A 220 17.59 8.82 -18.72
N ARG A 221 17.06 9.70 -19.59
CA ARG A 221 17.36 11.14 -19.53
C ARG A 221 16.93 11.79 -18.23
N ARG A 222 15.76 11.40 -17.68
CA ARG A 222 15.28 11.89 -16.39
C ARG A 222 16.15 11.40 -15.25
N LEU A 223 16.52 10.11 -15.26
CA LEU A 223 17.40 9.53 -14.26
C LEU A 223 18.80 10.18 -14.28
N GLU A 224 19.36 10.46 -15.46
CA GLU A 224 20.62 11.19 -15.61
C GLU A 224 20.58 12.58 -14.95
N ARG A 225 19.50 13.35 -15.17
CA ARG A 225 19.29 14.63 -14.48
C ARG A 225 19.15 14.48 -12.97
N THR A 226 18.60 13.35 -12.53
CA THR A 226 18.33 13.06 -11.12
C THR A 226 19.62 12.78 -10.35
N VAL A 227 20.56 12.06 -10.96
CA VAL A 227 21.84 11.69 -10.33
C VAL A 227 22.90 12.80 -10.44
N ALA A 228 22.63 13.84 -11.23
CA ALA A 228 23.53 14.99 -11.35
C ALA A 228 23.73 15.67 -9.98
N PRO A 229 24.95 16.14 -9.66
CA PRO A 229 25.23 16.80 -8.39
C PRO A 229 24.29 18.00 -8.14
N ARG A 230 23.75 18.06 -6.92
CA ARG A 230 22.90 19.16 -6.48
C ARG A 230 23.70 20.46 -6.47
N LYS A 231 23.07 21.56 -6.91
CA LYS A 231 23.69 22.89 -6.97
C LYS A 231 23.11 23.87 -5.96
N SER A 232 21.96 23.55 -5.36
CA SER A 232 21.29 24.43 -4.42
C SER A 232 22.05 24.54 -3.11
N LYS A 233 22.03 25.73 -2.52
CA LYS A 233 22.68 25.98 -1.23
C LYS A 233 21.87 25.32 -0.11
N PRO A 234 22.48 24.59 0.84
CA PRO A 234 21.76 24.00 1.97
C PRO A 234 20.92 25.03 2.73
N GLY A 235 19.71 24.63 3.12
CA GLY A 235 18.77 25.46 3.87
C GLY A 235 17.95 26.45 3.03
N THR A 236 18.06 26.46 1.70
CA THR A 236 17.17 27.23 0.83
C THR A 236 15.95 26.41 0.38
N VAL A 237 14.96 27.08 -0.21
CA VAL A 237 13.77 26.41 -0.78
C VAL A 237 14.17 25.46 -1.91
N GLU A 238 15.12 25.85 -2.75
CA GLU A 238 15.64 25.03 -3.84
C GLU A 238 16.33 23.77 -3.33
N ALA A 239 17.01 23.83 -2.17
CA ALA A 239 17.57 22.62 -1.55
C ALA A 239 16.47 21.65 -1.08
N LEU A 240 15.35 22.15 -0.55
CA LEU A 240 14.20 21.31 -0.21
C LEU A 240 13.55 20.69 -1.46
N ILE A 241 13.49 21.45 -2.57
CA ILE A 241 13.02 20.94 -3.87
C ILE A 241 13.97 19.87 -4.41
N ASP A 242 15.28 20.08 -4.33
CA ASP A 242 16.29 19.06 -4.70
C ASP A 242 16.14 17.77 -3.88
N GLU A 243 15.76 17.89 -2.60
CA GLU A 243 15.50 16.74 -1.72
C GLU A 243 14.22 15.96 -2.10
N LEU A 244 13.28 16.55 -2.85
CA LEU A 244 12.11 15.82 -3.37
C LEU A 244 12.50 14.67 -4.30
N THR A 245 13.73 14.65 -4.82
CA THR A 245 14.27 13.48 -5.53
C THR A 245 14.32 12.22 -4.67
N GLU A 246 14.29 12.34 -3.35
CA GLU A 246 14.19 11.24 -2.38
C GLU A 246 12.78 11.06 -1.81
N TYR A 247 11.78 11.83 -2.30
CA TYR A 247 10.39 11.63 -1.93
C TYR A 247 9.96 10.20 -2.28
N TRP A 248 9.37 9.52 -1.31
CA TRP A 248 8.86 8.17 -1.48
C TRP A 248 7.45 8.08 -0.92
N ASP A 249 6.58 7.41 -1.67
CA ASP A 249 5.21 7.11 -1.31
C ASP A 249 4.98 5.62 -1.56
N ASP A 250 4.48 4.92 -0.55
CA ASP A 250 4.05 3.53 -0.65
C ASP A 250 2.87 3.45 -1.63
N PRO A 251 3.04 2.79 -2.79
CA PRO A 251 1.97 2.67 -3.77
C PRO A 251 0.76 1.89 -3.26
N LEU A 252 0.90 1.13 -2.17
CA LEU A 252 -0.18 0.37 -1.54
C LEU A 252 -0.91 1.17 -0.45
N GLY A 253 -0.53 2.43 -0.23
CA GLY A 253 -1.23 3.34 0.69
C GLY A 253 -1.05 2.99 2.17
N PHE A 254 -0.06 2.17 2.52
CA PHE A 254 0.23 1.90 3.92
C PHE A 254 0.68 3.18 4.64
N PRO A 255 0.34 3.35 5.94
CA PRO A 255 0.70 4.53 6.70
C PRO A 255 2.22 4.71 6.72
N GLN A 256 2.71 5.78 6.10
CA GLN A 256 4.13 6.07 6.01
C GLN A 256 4.70 6.70 7.27
N LYS A 257 6.02 6.55 7.44
CA LYS A 257 6.71 7.29 8.50
C LYS A 257 6.80 8.77 8.08
N PRO A 258 6.43 9.72 8.95
CA PRO A 258 6.46 11.15 8.62
C PRO A 258 7.79 11.67 8.06
N ALA A 259 8.92 11.05 8.44
CA ALA A 259 10.26 11.42 7.98
C ALA A 259 10.45 11.30 6.46
N GLU A 260 9.67 10.45 5.80
CA GLU A 260 9.85 10.06 4.40
C GLU A 260 9.27 11.11 3.43
N ARG A 261 8.45 12.01 3.96
CA ARG A 261 7.90 13.17 3.24
C ARG A 261 8.34 14.50 3.86
N ALA A 262 9.46 14.49 4.59
CA ALA A 262 9.88 15.64 5.40
C ALA A 262 10.06 16.92 4.55
N SER A 263 10.79 16.85 3.43
CA SER A 263 11.05 18.03 2.58
C SER A 263 9.78 18.52 1.87
N TYR A 264 8.89 17.60 1.47
CA TYR A 264 7.58 17.94 0.91
C TYR A 264 6.72 18.73 1.90
N TRP A 265 6.58 18.22 3.13
CA TRP A 265 5.83 18.94 4.16
C TRP A 265 6.54 20.22 4.60
N LYS A 266 7.87 20.26 4.59
CA LYS A 266 8.63 21.49 4.85
C LYS A 266 8.35 22.58 3.82
N LEU A 267 8.22 22.23 2.54
CA LEU A 267 7.80 23.17 1.51
C LEU A 267 6.37 23.69 1.76
N ALA A 268 5.45 22.82 2.15
CA ALA A 268 4.10 23.23 2.56
C ALA A 268 4.11 24.19 3.76
N GLU A 269 4.97 23.95 4.77
CA GLU A 269 5.13 24.84 5.93
C GLU A 269 5.62 26.25 5.57
N LEU A 270 6.37 26.40 4.46
CA LEU A 270 6.85 27.70 3.99
C LEU A 270 5.74 28.52 3.31
N GLY A 271 4.65 27.88 2.86
CA GLY A 271 3.52 28.54 2.22
C GLY A 271 3.94 29.40 1.02
N PHE A 272 3.58 30.68 1.02
CA PHE A 272 3.88 31.60 -0.09
C PHE A 272 5.37 31.86 -0.30
N ASP A 273 6.21 31.63 0.73
CA ASP A 273 7.66 31.79 0.59
C ASP A 273 8.27 30.74 -0.35
N ALA A 274 7.62 29.57 -0.49
CA ALA A 274 8.08 28.53 -1.41
C ALA A 274 7.57 28.71 -2.85
N VAL A 275 6.45 29.43 -3.04
CA VAL A 275 5.74 29.48 -4.33
C VAL A 275 6.61 29.94 -5.51
N PRO A 276 7.43 31.02 -5.40
CA PRO A 276 8.29 31.42 -6.52
C PRO A 276 9.22 30.30 -6.99
N ALA A 277 9.88 29.61 -6.05
CA ALA A 277 10.79 28.51 -6.39
C ALA A 277 10.02 27.31 -6.96
N LEU A 278 8.84 26.97 -6.42
CA LEU A 278 8.01 25.88 -6.94
C LEU A 278 7.59 26.14 -8.39
N ILE A 279 7.24 27.38 -8.75
CA ILE A 279 6.89 27.76 -10.13
C ILE A 279 8.06 27.53 -11.09
N GLU A 280 9.27 27.94 -10.70
CA GLU A 280 10.47 27.74 -11.53
C GLU A 280 10.83 26.26 -11.69
N HIS A 281 10.35 25.38 -10.80
CA HIS A 281 10.57 23.94 -10.84
C HIS A 281 9.38 23.12 -11.37
N LEU A 282 8.34 23.75 -11.93
CA LEU A 282 7.25 23.03 -12.62
C LEU A 282 7.78 22.19 -13.80
N GLY A 283 8.86 22.65 -14.44
CA GLY A 283 9.56 21.95 -15.52
C GLY A 283 10.49 20.82 -15.06
N ASP A 284 10.73 20.65 -13.76
CA ASP A 284 11.72 19.71 -13.24
C ASP A 284 11.31 18.25 -13.49
N ASP A 285 12.07 17.54 -14.31
CA ASP A 285 11.79 16.16 -14.71
C ASP A 285 12.66 15.14 -13.97
N ARG A 286 13.41 15.56 -12.94
CA ARG A 286 14.11 14.64 -12.06
C ARG A 286 13.11 13.71 -11.38
N LEU A 287 13.49 12.45 -11.26
CA LEU A 287 12.69 11.38 -10.69
C LEU A 287 12.71 11.46 -9.15
N THR A 288 11.57 11.16 -8.56
CA THR A 288 11.44 10.85 -7.13
C THR A 288 11.74 9.36 -6.90
N ARG A 289 11.55 8.87 -5.68
CA ARG A 289 11.58 7.43 -5.37
C ARG A 289 10.19 6.79 -5.48
N THR A 290 9.17 7.53 -5.89
CA THR A 290 7.80 7.04 -6.01
C THR A 290 7.49 6.59 -7.44
N TYR A 291 7.02 5.36 -7.56
CA TYR A 291 6.37 4.84 -8.75
C TYR A 291 4.86 4.78 -8.52
N ILE A 292 4.08 5.40 -9.40
CA ILE A 292 2.63 5.32 -9.33
C ILE A 292 2.20 4.15 -10.21
N PRO A 293 1.71 3.03 -9.63
CA PRO A 293 1.17 1.95 -10.43
C PRO A 293 -0.08 2.47 -11.16
N GLY A 294 -0.04 2.37 -12.49
CA GLY A 294 -1.18 2.77 -13.30
C GLY A 294 -2.29 1.72 -13.22
N ALA A 295 -3.54 2.16 -13.30
CA ALA A 295 -4.67 1.25 -13.47
C ALA A 295 -4.57 0.62 -14.87
N LEU A 296 -4.50 -0.71 -14.95
CA LEU A 296 -4.46 -1.40 -16.25
C LEU A 296 -5.63 -0.91 -17.14
N PRO A 297 -5.39 -0.54 -18.42
CA PRO A 297 -4.16 -0.70 -19.21
C PRO A 297 -3.24 0.53 -19.22
N PHE A 298 -3.56 1.58 -18.47
CA PHE A 298 -2.76 2.79 -18.36
C PHE A 298 -1.49 2.40 -17.59
N GLY A 299 -0.34 2.27 -18.28
CA GLY A 299 0.92 1.89 -17.64
C GLY A 299 1.23 2.79 -16.44
N GLY A 300 1.94 2.26 -15.44
CA GLY A 300 2.38 3.10 -14.33
C GLY A 300 3.50 4.05 -14.74
N ASP A 301 3.61 5.14 -14.00
CA ASP A 301 4.46 6.26 -14.33
C ASP A 301 5.36 6.65 -13.14
N ASP A 302 6.55 7.14 -13.46
CA ASP A 302 7.51 7.62 -12.47
C ASP A 302 7.15 9.06 -12.04
N LEU A 303 6.96 9.27 -10.74
CA LEU A 303 6.66 10.58 -10.20
C LEU A 303 7.93 11.47 -10.26
N THR A 304 7.78 12.70 -10.74
CA THR A 304 8.89 13.67 -10.89
C THR A 304 8.79 14.79 -9.86
N VAL A 305 9.91 15.50 -9.63
CA VAL A 305 9.94 16.69 -8.78
C VAL A 305 8.93 17.74 -9.25
N GLY A 306 8.81 17.98 -10.56
CA GLY A 306 7.83 18.93 -11.12
C GLY A 306 6.38 18.53 -10.87
N HIS A 307 6.07 17.23 -10.75
CA HIS A 307 4.73 16.76 -10.36
C HIS A 307 4.43 17.10 -8.90
N LEU A 308 5.39 16.88 -7.99
CA LEU A 308 5.24 17.27 -6.59
C LEU A 308 5.15 18.80 -6.41
N CYS A 309 5.91 19.57 -7.18
CA CYS A 309 5.79 21.03 -7.21
C CYS A 309 4.41 21.47 -7.72
N SER A 310 3.89 20.83 -8.78
CA SER A 310 2.55 21.07 -9.30
C SER A 310 1.48 20.77 -8.24
N GLN A 311 1.59 19.63 -7.56
CA GLN A 311 0.67 19.24 -6.49
C GLN A 311 0.68 20.26 -5.33
N LEU A 312 1.87 20.67 -4.85
CA LEU A 312 1.98 21.68 -3.80
C LEU A 312 1.34 23.01 -4.19
N LEU A 313 1.55 23.47 -5.43
CA LEU A 313 0.96 24.70 -5.94
C LEU A 313 -0.56 24.58 -6.11
N PHE A 314 -1.04 23.43 -6.59
CA PHE A 314 -2.46 23.13 -6.70
C PHE A 314 -3.14 23.17 -5.32
N ASP A 315 -2.56 22.50 -4.32
CA ASP A 315 -3.10 22.47 -2.96
C ASP A 315 -3.03 23.86 -2.29
N LEU A 316 -1.91 24.58 -2.40
CA LEU A 316 -1.77 25.95 -1.86
C LEU A 316 -2.69 26.98 -2.56
N SER A 317 -3.15 26.67 -3.77
CA SER A 317 -4.14 27.49 -4.48
C SER A 317 -5.59 27.22 -4.08
N ALA A 318 -5.82 26.33 -3.11
CA ALA A 318 -7.14 25.79 -2.80
C ALA A 318 -7.78 25.14 -4.04
N ARG A 319 -6.94 24.53 -4.88
CA ARG A 319 -7.34 23.90 -6.14
C ARG A 319 -8.07 24.84 -7.10
N THR A 320 -7.79 26.14 -7.02
CA THR A 320 -8.42 27.16 -7.89
C THR A 320 -7.71 27.34 -9.22
N ILE A 321 -6.51 26.76 -9.37
CA ILE A 321 -5.75 26.70 -10.62
C ILE A 321 -5.79 25.30 -11.21
N GLY A 322 -5.43 25.15 -12.49
CA GLY A 322 -5.24 23.84 -13.10
C GLY A 322 -6.50 23.22 -13.72
N GLY A 323 -7.72 23.69 -13.40
CA GLY A 323 -8.98 23.43 -14.12
C GLY A 323 -9.37 21.96 -14.35
N LYS A 324 -8.61 21.27 -15.20
CA LYS A 324 -8.63 19.83 -15.50
C LYS A 324 -7.35 19.12 -15.04
N TYR A 325 -6.70 19.59 -13.99
CA TYR A 325 -5.53 18.91 -13.43
C TYR A 325 -5.96 17.49 -13.06
N SER A 326 -5.65 16.53 -13.95
CA SER A 326 -5.81 15.13 -13.66
C SER A 326 -4.54 14.72 -12.94
N GLU A 327 -4.65 13.87 -11.92
CA GLU A 327 -3.48 13.29 -11.25
C GLU A 327 -2.67 12.37 -12.22
N LEU A 328 -2.99 12.37 -13.52
CA LEU A 328 -2.25 11.67 -14.57
C LEU A 328 -0.93 12.39 -14.85
N VAL A 329 0.10 11.60 -15.12
CA VAL A 329 1.50 11.95 -14.88
C VAL A 329 2.11 12.87 -15.96
N ASP A 330 1.33 13.41 -16.88
CA ASP A 330 1.80 14.43 -17.84
C ASP A 330 1.04 15.78 -17.73
N ASP A 331 0.07 15.91 -16.82
CA ASP A 331 -0.60 17.19 -16.56
C ASP A 331 0.17 17.97 -15.49
N ARG A 332 1.05 18.88 -15.92
CA ARG A 332 1.69 19.88 -15.04
C ARG A 332 0.92 21.19 -15.10
N LEU A 333 0.96 21.95 -14.01
CA LEU A 333 0.36 23.28 -14.00
C LEU A 333 1.10 24.21 -14.98
N ASP A 334 0.37 25.07 -15.69
CA ASP A 334 0.95 26.11 -16.54
C ASP A 334 1.60 27.20 -15.67
N PRO A 335 2.93 27.43 -15.76
CA PRO A 335 3.61 28.47 -14.99
C PRO A 335 3.01 29.87 -15.16
N VAL A 336 2.41 30.19 -16.32
CA VAL A 336 1.78 31.50 -16.56
C VAL A 336 0.51 31.66 -15.72
N GLU A 337 -0.33 30.63 -15.69
CA GLU A 337 -1.54 30.61 -14.85
C GLU A 337 -1.19 30.66 -13.37
N VAL A 338 -0.18 29.88 -12.92
CA VAL A 338 0.24 29.87 -11.52
C VAL A 338 0.78 31.25 -11.10
N ARG A 339 1.62 31.91 -11.91
CA ARG A 339 2.11 33.27 -11.59
C ARG A 339 0.96 34.27 -11.48
N LYS A 340 -0.02 34.20 -12.40
CA LYS A 340 -1.21 35.06 -12.38
C LYS A 340 -2.06 34.83 -11.12
N TRP A 341 -2.23 33.59 -10.70
CA TRP A 341 -2.89 33.27 -9.44
C TRP A 341 -2.10 33.82 -8.25
N PHE A 342 -0.80 33.59 -8.21
CA PHE A 342 0.04 33.97 -7.08
C PHE A 342 0.06 35.48 -6.87
N GLU A 343 0.14 36.29 -7.93
CA GLU A 343 0.07 37.75 -7.80
C GLU A 343 -1.26 38.22 -7.21
N LYS A 344 -2.38 37.57 -7.53
CA LYS A 344 -3.68 37.86 -6.90
C LYS A 344 -3.71 37.42 -5.44
N ALA A 345 -3.26 36.21 -5.15
CA ALA A 345 -3.23 35.67 -3.79
C ALA A 345 -2.33 36.51 -2.88
N LYS A 346 -1.20 37.00 -3.39
CA LYS A 346 -0.27 37.89 -2.72
C LYS A 346 -0.90 39.24 -2.35
N GLN A 347 -1.80 39.78 -3.18
CA GLN A 347 -2.56 41.01 -2.85
C GLN A 347 -3.53 40.82 -1.68
N VAL A 348 -4.06 39.61 -1.48
CA VAL A 348 -4.89 39.25 -0.32
C VAL A 348 -4.04 39.15 0.95
N GLY A 349 -2.79 38.72 0.80
CA GLY A 349 -1.86 38.42 1.88
C GLY A 349 -1.98 36.97 2.32
N GLU A 350 -0.85 36.31 2.59
CA GLU A 350 -0.76 34.88 2.86
C GLU A 350 -1.63 34.43 4.05
N GLU A 351 -1.50 35.09 5.22
CA GLU A 351 -2.27 34.73 6.41
C GLU A 351 -3.77 34.75 6.13
N LYS A 352 -4.27 35.82 5.50
CA LYS A 352 -5.68 35.94 5.14
C LYS A 352 -6.09 34.89 4.10
N TRP A 353 -5.27 34.67 3.07
CA TRP A 353 -5.51 33.65 2.05
C TRP A 353 -5.65 32.26 2.68
N LEU A 354 -4.69 31.85 3.52
CA LEU A 354 -4.72 30.55 4.18
C LEU A 354 -5.96 30.41 5.09
N LEU A 355 -6.32 31.45 5.85
CA LEU A 355 -7.49 31.40 6.73
C LEU A 355 -8.82 31.35 5.95
N ASP A 356 -8.94 32.12 4.88
CA ASP A 356 -10.15 32.17 4.05
C ASP A 356 -10.38 30.85 3.27
N HIS A 357 -9.33 30.04 3.05
CA HIS A 357 -9.40 28.78 2.30
C HIS A 357 -9.20 27.51 3.15
N ALA A 358 -8.71 27.62 4.39
CA ALA A 358 -8.64 26.48 5.30
C ALA A 358 -10.02 25.91 5.66
N LEU A 359 -11.06 26.75 5.58
CA LEU A 359 -12.46 26.36 5.78
C LEU A 359 -13.31 26.98 4.67
N PRO A 360 -13.62 26.24 3.60
CA PRO A 360 -14.48 26.75 2.53
C PRO A 360 -15.81 27.23 3.13
N SER A 361 -16.11 28.52 2.94
CA SER A 361 -17.35 29.15 3.45
C SER A 361 -18.63 28.55 2.86
N ASP A 362 -18.51 27.80 1.77
CA ASP A 362 -19.60 27.15 1.06
C ASP A 362 -19.29 25.66 0.89
N THR A 363 -19.57 24.87 1.93
CA THR A 363 -19.43 23.41 1.89
C THR A 363 -20.39 22.76 0.88
N SER A 364 -21.43 23.47 0.43
CA SER A 364 -22.37 23.01 -0.59
C SER A 364 -21.83 23.14 -2.01
N LYS A 365 -20.86 24.04 -2.22
CA LYS A 365 -20.10 24.20 -3.47
C LYS A 365 -18.72 23.54 -3.40
N ALA A 366 -18.42 22.79 -2.35
CA ALA A 366 -17.19 22.01 -2.31
C ALA A 366 -17.20 21.12 -3.54
N ILE A 367 -16.40 21.53 -4.52
CA ILE A 367 -16.51 21.05 -5.89
C ILE A 367 -16.27 19.55 -5.76
N VAL A 368 -17.21 18.76 -6.26
CA VAL A 368 -16.97 17.34 -6.55
C VAL A 368 -15.94 17.35 -7.68
N TYR A 369 -14.69 17.70 -7.35
CA TYR A 369 -13.55 17.35 -8.15
C TYR A 369 -13.49 15.85 -7.98
N ASP A 370 -14.10 15.20 -8.98
CA ASP A 370 -13.83 13.87 -9.46
C ASP A 370 -12.31 13.69 -9.43
N ARG A 371 -11.78 13.27 -8.28
CA ARG A 371 -10.49 12.58 -8.21
C ARG A 371 -10.69 11.44 -9.18
N GLY A 372 -10.18 11.65 -10.39
CA GLY A 372 -10.69 10.96 -11.56
C GLY A 372 -10.78 9.48 -11.27
N ARG A 373 -12.01 8.94 -11.33
CA ARG A 373 -12.23 7.52 -11.60
C ARG A 373 -11.17 6.59 -11.00
N ALA A 374 -10.94 6.64 -9.69
CA ALA A 374 -10.57 5.43 -8.98
C ALA A 374 -11.83 4.55 -8.95
N VAL A 375 -12.27 4.11 -10.14
CA VAL A 375 -13.15 2.96 -10.35
C VAL A 375 -12.30 1.75 -10.00
N ILE A 376 -11.87 1.67 -8.75
CA ILE A 376 -11.47 0.39 -8.19
C ILE A 376 -12.83 -0.25 -7.87
N PHE A 377 -13.34 -1.05 -8.81
CA PHE A 377 -14.62 -1.78 -8.73
C PHE A 377 -15.94 -1.00 -8.95
N GLY A 378 -16.00 -0.05 -9.88
CA GLY A 378 -17.31 0.41 -10.42
C GLY A 378 -18.10 1.42 -9.57
N LYS A 379 -17.61 1.84 -8.39
CA LYS A 379 -18.32 2.80 -7.53
C LYS A 379 -17.56 4.12 -7.39
N ALA A 380 -18.19 5.22 -7.82
CA ALA A 380 -17.70 6.57 -7.56
C ALA A 380 -17.98 6.91 -6.09
N PHE A 381 -16.95 7.25 -5.33
CA PHE A 381 -17.12 7.81 -3.99
C PHE A 381 -17.23 9.33 -4.11
N GLU A 382 -18.46 9.83 -4.19
CA GLU A 382 -18.75 11.25 -4.08
C GLU A 382 -18.61 11.67 -2.61
N ASN A 383 -17.42 12.12 -2.19
CA ASN A 383 -17.28 12.79 -0.90
C ASN A 383 -16.72 14.22 -1.10
N PRO A 384 -17.58 15.26 -1.04
CA PRO A 384 -17.23 16.61 -1.51
C PRO A 384 -16.43 17.47 -0.52
N SER A 385 -16.23 17.11 0.75
CA SER A 385 -15.66 18.05 1.73
C SER A 385 -14.14 17.92 1.94
N TYR A 386 -13.34 18.27 0.93
CA TYR A 386 -11.88 18.24 1.08
C TYR A 386 -11.38 19.43 1.92
N PHE A 387 -10.87 19.14 3.12
CA PHE A 387 -9.96 20.03 3.83
C PHE A 387 -8.57 19.84 3.24
N GLU A 388 -7.87 20.93 2.91
CA GLU A 388 -6.49 20.82 2.43
C GLU A 388 -5.52 20.82 3.61
N PRO A 389 -4.87 19.68 3.94
CA PRO A 389 -3.95 19.61 5.07
C PRO A 389 -2.77 20.58 4.95
N HIS A 390 -2.39 20.95 3.72
CA HIS A 390 -1.34 21.93 3.44
C HIS A 390 -1.61 23.30 4.03
N PHE A 391 -2.87 23.75 4.05
CA PHE A 391 -3.22 25.01 4.70
C PHE A 391 -3.07 24.94 6.20
N VAL A 392 -3.53 23.85 6.83
CA VAL A 392 -3.41 23.64 8.26
C VAL A 392 -1.95 23.53 8.68
N ARG A 393 -1.13 22.81 7.89
CA ARG A 393 0.32 22.72 8.04
C ARG A 393 0.98 24.10 7.96
N ALA A 394 0.69 24.89 6.93
CA ALA A 394 1.25 26.24 6.74
C ALA A 394 0.84 27.19 7.88
N ILE A 395 -0.45 27.21 8.26
CA ILE A 395 -0.95 28.00 9.39
C ILE A 395 -0.27 27.56 10.68
N GLY A 396 -0.15 26.25 10.93
CA GLY A 396 0.51 25.72 12.11
C GLY A 396 1.99 26.06 12.21
N ALA A 397 2.67 26.25 11.08
CA ALA A 397 4.09 26.59 11.03
C ALA A 397 4.35 28.11 11.10
N LYS A 398 3.52 28.93 10.47
CA LYS A 398 3.74 30.39 10.32
C LYS A 398 2.83 31.25 11.20
N TYR A 399 1.61 30.80 11.42
CA TYR A 399 0.55 31.53 12.15
C TYR A 399 -0.11 30.65 13.23
N PRO A 400 0.65 29.95 14.11
CA PRO A 400 0.10 28.93 15.00
C PRO A 400 -1.04 29.45 15.88
N ALA A 401 -0.99 30.72 16.32
CA ALA A 401 -2.05 31.35 17.11
C ALA A 401 -3.42 31.39 16.40
N ARG A 402 -3.47 31.24 15.08
CA ARG A 402 -4.71 31.20 14.30
C ARG A 402 -5.35 29.82 14.22
N LEU A 403 -4.59 28.74 14.49
CA LEU A 403 -5.12 27.37 14.44
C LEU A 403 -6.32 27.18 15.38
N ALA A 404 -6.33 27.84 16.54
CA ALA A 404 -7.46 27.79 17.46
C ALA A 404 -8.77 28.28 16.82
N THR A 405 -8.70 29.38 16.05
CA THR A 405 -9.87 29.93 15.35
C THR A 405 -10.34 28.99 14.26
N VAL A 406 -9.41 28.47 13.44
CA VAL A 406 -9.74 27.54 12.35
C VAL A 406 -10.33 26.24 12.91
N TYR A 407 -9.70 25.66 13.92
CA TYR A 407 -10.20 24.44 14.55
C TYR A 407 -11.61 24.59 15.12
N ARG A 408 -11.87 25.68 15.85
CA ARG A 408 -13.21 25.96 16.41
C ARG A 408 -14.26 26.23 15.35
N ALA A 409 -13.89 26.82 14.22
CA ALA A 409 -14.81 27.01 13.12
C ALA A 409 -15.11 25.67 12.42
N MET A 410 -14.11 24.81 12.25
CA MET A 410 -14.32 23.43 11.77
C MET A 410 -15.20 22.62 12.72
N LEU A 411 -15.04 22.75 14.04
CA LEU A 411 -15.88 22.02 15.00
C LEU A 411 -17.39 22.34 14.88
N LYS A 412 -17.75 23.43 14.19
CA LYS A 412 -19.14 23.83 13.92
C LYS A 412 -19.70 23.25 12.62
N THR A 413 -18.84 22.71 11.75
CA THR A 413 -19.24 22.03 10.51
C THR A 413 -19.27 20.54 10.74
N SER A 414 -20.36 19.85 10.38
CA SER A 414 -20.35 18.38 10.41
C SER A 414 -19.46 17.85 9.29
N VAL A 415 -18.60 16.90 9.60
CA VAL A 415 -17.68 16.26 8.66
C VAL A 415 -18.01 14.78 8.62
N ALA A 416 -18.81 14.38 7.64
CA ALA A 416 -19.00 12.97 7.36
C ALA A 416 -17.79 12.42 6.59
N GLY A 417 -17.22 11.30 7.06
CA GLY A 417 -16.34 10.47 6.23
C GLY A 417 -14.83 10.65 6.47
N GLY A 418 -14.41 10.95 7.70
CA GLY A 418 -13.03 10.68 8.13
C GLY A 418 -11.95 11.69 7.73
N LEU A 419 -12.32 12.76 7.01
CA LEU A 419 -11.37 13.79 6.51
C LEU A 419 -10.76 14.67 7.62
N PHE A 420 -11.29 14.58 8.83
CA PHE A 420 -10.81 15.35 9.98
C PHE A 420 -9.51 14.77 10.59
N ASN A 421 -9.13 13.53 10.25
CA ASN A 421 -7.88 12.91 10.72
C ASN A 421 -6.63 13.74 10.37
N ASP A 422 -6.62 14.27 9.15
CA ASP A 422 -5.48 15.02 8.63
C ASP A 422 -5.37 16.35 9.37
N PHE A 423 -6.48 17.04 9.60
CA PHE A 423 -6.50 18.29 10.36
C PHE A 423 -5.94 18.13 11.78
N VAL A 424 -6.35 17.10 12.52
CA VAL A 424 -5.80 16.85 13.88
C VAL A 424 -4.32 16.48 13.83
N THR A 425 -3.91 15.68 12.84
CA THR A 425 -2.50 15.35 12.65
C THR A 425 -1.66 16.61 12.44
N GLU A 426 -2.18 17.59 11.70
CA GLU A 426 -1.53 18.87 11.45
C GLU A 426 -1.50 19.79 12.68
N ILE A 427 -2.57 19.83 13.49
CA ILE A 427 -2.54 20.56 14.78
C ILE A 427 -1.48 19.98 15.71
N VAL A 428 -1.40 18.65 15.81
CA VAL A 428 -0.41 17.96 16.67
C VAL A 428 1.01 18.25 16.20
N ALA A 429 1.23 18.38 14.89
CA ALA A 429 2.54 18.68 14.30
C ALA A 429 2.90 20.18 14.27
N SER A 430 1.98 21.06 14.64
CA SER A 430 2.16 22.51 14.57
C SER A 430 3.13 23.07 15.62
N LYS A 431 3.46 24.36 15.52
CA LYS A 431 4.24 25.10 16.52
C LYS A 431 3.42 25.61 17.71
N LEU A 432 2.16 25.19 17.86
CA LEU A 432 1.38 25.55 19.04
C LEU A 432 2.05 24.99 20.31
N PRO A 433 2.06 25.76 21.43
CA PRO A 433 2.44 25.22 22.71
C PRO A 433 1.59 23.99 23.05
N ARG A 434 2.23 22.94 23.55
CA ARG A 434 1.59 21.65 23.85
C ARG A 434 0.30 21.79 24.67
N GLU A 435 0.28 22.69 25.66
CA GLU A 435 -0.90 22.97 26.49
C GLU A 435 -2.08 23.52 25.66
N GLN A 436 -1.80 24.43 24.72
CA GLN A 436 -2.82 24.98 23.80
C GLN A 436 -3.31 23.92 22.83
N THR A 437 -2.39 23.08 22.30
CA THR A 437 -2.74 21.94 21.45
C THR A 437 -3.67 20.98 22.18
N CYS A 438 -3.33 20.62 23.43
CA CYS A 438 -4.19 19.75 24.25
C CYS A 438 -5.55 20.40 24.53
N ALA A 439 -5.59 21.68 24.89
CA ALA A 439 -6.84 22.40 25.14
C ALA A 439 -7.77 22.40 23.91
N LEU A 440 -7.23 22.63 22.71
CA LEU A 440 -8.00 22.52 21.47
C LEU A 440 -8.54 21.10 21.28
N LEU A 441 -7.69 20.07 21.44
CA LEU A 441 -8.15 18.70 21.29
C LEU A 441 -9.18 18.29 22.36
N GLU A 442 -9.13 18.86 23.57
CA GLU A 442 -10.21 18.69 24.56
C GLU A 442 -11.54 19.31 24.07
N GLU A 443 -11.51 20.47 23.41
CA GLU A 443 -12.71 21.07 22.79
C GLU A 443 -13.29 20.13 21.72
N GLY A 444 -12.45 19.53 20.86
CA GLY A 444 -12.88 18.56 19.85
C GLY A 444 -13.40 17.26 20.45
N ALA A 445 -12.75 16.76 21.51
CA ALA A 445 -13.18 15.58 22.23
C ALA A 445 -14.50 15.78 23.02
N ALA A 446 -14.90 17.04 23.21
CA ALA A 446 -16.20 17.43 23.77
C ALA A 446 -17.27 17.74 22.70
N SER A 447 -16.94 17.67 21.40
CA SER A 447 -17.88 17.97 20.31
C SER A 447 -19.10 17.03 20.30
N ASP A 448 -20.22 17.50 19.76
CA ASP A 448 -21.40 16.66 19.55
C ASP A 448 -21.21 15.66 18.40
N ASP A 449 -20.45 16.05 17.39
CA ASP A 449 -20.08 15.21 16.25
C ASP A 449 -19.11 14.09 16.70
N LEU A 450 -19.38 12.85 16.27
CA LEU A 450 -18.60 11.68 16.68
C LEU A 450 -17.22 11.64 16.02
N ASP A 451 -17.11 12.07 14.75
CA ASP A 451 -15.86 12.06 14.02
C ASP A 451 -14.90 13.09 14.62
N HIS A 452 -15.39 14.30 14.92
CA HIS A 452 -14.63 15.30 15.66
C HIS A 452 -14.04 14.74 16.96
N ARG A 453 -14.85 14.05 17.75
CA ARG A 453 -14.41 13.43 19.01
C ARG A 453 -13.35 12.37 18.75
N LEU A 454 -13.63 11.45 17.83
CA LEU A 454 -12.77 10.31 17.53
C LEU A 454 -11.35 10.76 17.17
N PHE A 455 -11.23 11.72 16.24
CA PHE A 455 -9.93 12.19 15.80
C PHE A 455 -9.24 13.06 16.85
N ALA A 456 -9.97 13.89 17.60
CA ALA A 456 -9.40 14.63 18.70
C ALA A 456 -8.79 13.68 19.76
N LEU A 457 -9.46 12.56 20.04
CA LEU A 457 -8.94 11.50 20.91
C LEU A 457 -7.67 10.84 20.33
N LYS A 458 -7.58 10.62 19.01
CA LYS A 458 -6.33 10.17 18.36
C LYS A 458 -5.19 11.17 18.55
N GLY A 459 -5.47 12.47 18.47
CA GLY A 459 -4.51 13.53 18.80
C GLY A 459 -4.06 13.47 20.26
N LEU A 460 -5.00 13.36 21.21
CA LEU A 460 -4.70 13.22 22.64
C LEU A 460 -3.91 11.96 22.96
N ALA A 461 -4.15 10.85 22.26
CA ALA A 461 -3.39 9.62 22.44
C ALA A 461 -1.88 9.79 22.17
N ARG A 462 -1.52 10.70 21.26
CA ARG A 462 -0.12 11.04 20.94
C ARG A 462 0.49 12.04 21.93
N LEU A 463 -0.34 12.90 22.52
CA LEU A 463 0.11 14.00 23.37
C LEU A 463 -0.01 13.65 24.85
N ASP A 464 -1.22 13.44 25.35
CA ASP A 464 -1.51 13.32 26.78
C ASP A 464 -2.47 12.16 27.08
N ARG A 465 -1.92 11.08 27.65
CA ARG A 465 -2.68 9.87 27.98
C ARG A 465 -3.71 10.12 29.08
N ALA A 466 -3.48 11.04 30.01
CA ALA A 466 -4.44 11.33 31.08
C ALA A 466 -5.68 12.04 30.51
N LEU A 467 -5.48 13.00 29.61
CA LEU A 467 -6.57 13.66 28.88
C LEU A 467 -7.30 12.67 27.96
N LEU A 468 -6.58 11.78 27.27
CA LEU A 468 -7.21 10.70 26.51
C LEU A 468 -8.15 9.88 27.39
N ARG A 469 -7.68 9.35 28.54
CA ARG A 469 -8.50 8.54 29.45
C ARG A 469 -9.76 9.26 29.92
N LYS A 470 -9.63 10.55 30.26
CA LYS A 470 -10.77 11.39 30.67
C LYS A 470 -11.82 11.47 29.56
N HIS A 471 -11.42 11.89 28.36
CA HIS A 471 -12.36 12.16 27.26
C HIS A 471 -12.85 10.90 26.55
N LEU A 472 -12.03 9.85 26.48
CA LEU A 472 -12.44 8.56 25.92
C LEU A 472 -13.57 7.95 26.75
N ARG A 473 -13.48 7.96 28.10
CA ARG A 473 -14.56 7.48 28.97
C ARG A 473 -15.84 8.29 28.77
N ALA A 474 -15.74 9.62 28.72
CA ALA A 474 -16.90 10.47 28.47
C ALA A 474 -17.56 10.16 27.11
N THR A 475 -16.73 9.95 26.07
CA THR A 475 -17.19 9.60 24.73
C THR A 475 -17.88 8.24 24.70
N LEU A 476 -17.27 7.21 25.29
CA LEU A 476 -17.85 5.86 25.38
C LEU A 476 -19.18 5.89 26.14
N ASN A 477 -19.26 6.57 27.28
CA ASN A 477 -20.51 6.71 28.03
C ASN A 477 -21.62 7.41 27.21
N ARG A 478 -21.25 8.40 26.39
CA ARG A 478 -22.20 9.07 25.50
C ARG A 478 -22.68 8.15 24.37
N ILE A 479 -21.79 7.38 23.75
CA ILE A 479 -22.16 6.37 22.75
C ILE A 479 -23.09 5.34 23.35
N TRP A 480 -22.78 4.84 24.56
CA TRP A 480 -23.65 3.89 25.28
C TRP A 480 -25.05 4.45 25.49
N LEU A 481 -25.17 5.71 25.94
CA LEU A 481 -26.47 6.35 26.12
C LEU A 481 -27.24 6.49 24.80
N LEU A 482 -26.57 6.87 23.72
CA LEU A 482 -27.20 6.97 22.39
C LEU A 482 -27.67 5.60 21.87
N ALA A 483 -26.87 4.56 22.06
CA ALA A 483 -27.22 3.20 21.70
C ALA A 483 -28.44 2.70 22.50
N TRP A 484 -28.50 3.01 23.80
CA TRP A 484 -29.65 2.75 24.65
C TRP A 484 -30.92 3.46 24.19
N LEU A 485 -30.78 4.67 23.61
CA LEU A 485 -31.88 5.43 22.98
C LEU A 485 -32.24 4.95 21.56
N GLY A 486 -31.62 3.88 21.05
CA GLY A 486 -31.92 3.30 19.74
C GLY A 486 -31.02 3.79 18.60
N HIS A 487 -30.02 4.63 18.85
CA HIS A 487 -28.99 5.01 17.88
C HIS A 487 -27.83 4.01 17.94
N SER A 488 -28.03 2.85 17.32
CA SER A 488 -27.17 1.68 17.53
C SER A 488 -25.94 1.60 16.62
N ASP A 489 -25.86 2.43 15.58
CA ASP A 489 -24.74 2.43 14.64
C ASP A 489 -23.62 3.39 15.09
N VAL A 490 -22.39 2.88 15.16
CA VAL A 490 -21.21 3.61 15.57
C VAL A 490 -20.20 3.56 14.45
N GLN A 491 -20.21 4.60 13.61
CA GLN A 491 -19.16 4.78 12.61
C GLN A 491 -17.78 4.86 13.28
N GLY A 492 -16.78 4.24 12.66
CA GLY A 492 -15.42 4.17 13.21
C GLY A 492 -15.29 3.31 14.49
N ALA A 493 -16.23 2.41 14.77
CA ALA A 493 -16.26 1.59 15.99
C ALA A 493 -14.90 0.96 16.35
N TYR A 494 -14.20 0.38 15.38
CA TYR A 494 -12.91 -0.29 15.60
C TYR A 494 -11.81 0.66 16.13
N GLU A 495 -11.89 1.97 15.88
CA GLU A 495 -10.90 2.93 16.36
C GLU A 495 -11.01 3.17 17.87
N PHE A 496 -12.21 3.04 18.46
CA PHE A 496 -12.39 3.16 19.91
C PHE A 496 -11.72 2.02 20.67
N ALA A 497 -11.66 0.83 20.07
CA ALA A 497 -10.88 -0.28 20.60
C ALA A 497 -9.39 0.09 20.66
N ARG A 498 -8.80 0.57 19.55
CA ARG A 498 -7.39 1.03 19.51
C ARG A 498 -7.10 2.17 20.47
N LEU A 499 -8.01 3.13 20.60
CA LEU A 499 -7.88 4.22 21.57
C LEU A 499 -7.95 3.74 23.01
N THR A 500 -8.75 2.71 23.31
CA THR A 500 -8.83 2.08 24.62
C THR A 500 -7.53 1.37 24.97
N GLU A 501 -6.91 0.69 24.00
CA GLU A 501 -5.57 0.12 24.16
C GLU A 501 -4.50 1.20 24.40
N ALA A 502 -4.55 2.30 23.65
CA ALA A 502 -3.64 3.42 23.81
C ALA A 502 -3.80 4.12 25.17
N ALA A 503 -5.03 4.18 25.69
CA ALA A 503 -5.35 4.73 27.00
C ALA A 503 -4.78 3.88 28.14
N ASP A 504 -4.71 2.56 27.96
CA ASP A 504 -4.15 1.60 28.92
C ASP A 504 -4.71 1.87 30.34
N ASP A 505 -6.05 1.86 30.43
CA ASP A 505 -6.81 2.21 31.63
C ASP A 505 -8.02 1.28 31.78
N ARG A 506 -8.14 0.65 32.95
CA ARG A 506 -9.20 -0.33 33.22
C ARG A 506 -10.61 0.27 33.06
N ALA A 507 -10.83 1.51 33.47
CA ALA A 507 -12.15 2.12 33.37
C ALA A 507 -12.52 2.42 31.91
N CYS A 508 -11.55 2.71 31.03
CA CYS A 508 -11.80 2.79 29.58
C CYS A 508 -12.22 1.41 29.02
N TRP A 509 -11.56 0.33 29.41
CA TRP A 509 -11.93 -1.04 29.00
C TRP A 509 -13.34 -1.44 29.45
N ASP A 510 -13.67 -1.13 30.71
CA ASP A 510 -15.00 -1.42 31.25
C ASP A 510 -16.09 -0.61 30.52
N ALA A 511 -15.83 0.67 30.21
CA ALA A 511 -16.73 1.51 29.42
C ALA A 511 -16.88 1.01 27.97
N LEU A 512 -15.79 0.56 27.34
CA LEU A 512 -15.83 -0.04 26.00
C LEU A 512 -16.72 -1.29 26.01
N ALA A 513 -16.54 -2.19 26.98
CA ALA A 513 -17.34 -3.40 27.11
C ALA A 513 -18.84 -3.09 27.28
N LEU A 514 -19.17 -2.04 28.03
CA LEU A 514 -20.55 -1.59 28.19
C LEU A 514 -21.13 -1.08 26.87
N VAL A 515 -20.40 -0.24 26.13
CA VAL A 515 -20.81 0.23 24.79
C VAL A 515 -21.04 -0.95 23.85
N THR A 516 -20.05 -1.83 23.73
CA THR A 516 -20.09 -2.98 22.81
C THR A 516 -21.32 -3.87 23.06
N LYS A 517 -21.75 -4.05 24.31
CA LYS A 517 -22.98 -4.82 24.64
C LYS A 517 -24.29 -4.16 24.21
N ASN A 518 -24.30 -2.84 23.98
CA ASN A 518 -25.52 -2.06 23.76
C ASN A 518 -25.66 -1.50 22.33
N VAL A 519 -24.61 -1.57 21.50
CA VAL A 519 -24.66 -1.17 20.08
C VAL A 519 -25.25 -2.28 19.19
N SER A 520 -25.46 -1.96 17.90
CA SER A 520 -25.93 -2.92 16.88
C SER A 520 -24.99 -4.12 16.79
N VAL A 521 -25.50 -5.26 16.29
CA VAL A 521 -24.67 -6.47 16.13
C VAL A 521 -23.44 -6.21 15.26
N GLU A 522 -23.62 -5.48 14.14
CA GLU A 522 -22.55 -5.08 13.23
C GLU A 522 -21.49 -4.22 13.93
N SER A 523 -21.91 -3.16 14.63
CA SER A 523 -21.00 -2.29 15.40
C SER A 523 -20.30 -3.03 16.53
N ARG A 524 -20.99 -3.98 17.18
CA ARG A 524 -20.45 -4.86 18.22
C ARG A 524 -19.33 -5.73 17.66
N MET A 525 -19.56 -6.36 16.51
CA MET A 525 -18.56 -7.17 15.83
C MET A 525 -17.36 -6.32 15.38
N LYS A 526 -17.58 -5.11 14.85
CA LYS A 526 -16.50 -4.15 14.51
C LYS A 526 -15.67 -3.73 15.74
N LEU A 527 -16.29 -3.52 16.90
CA LEU A 527 -15.60 -3.22 18.16
C LEU A 527 -14.75 -4.39 18.66
N ILE A 528 -15.32 -5.61 18.63
CA ILE A 528 -14.60 -6.84 19.00
C ILE A 528 -13.43 -7.07 18.05
N TRP A 529 -13.65 -6.83 16.75
CA TRP A 529 -12.64 -6.92 15.72
C TRP A 529 -11.44 -6.00 15.99
N GLY A 530 -11.69 -4.78 16.47
CA GLY A 530 -10.64 -3.81 16.78
C GLY A 530 -9.67 -4.21 17.91
N ILE A 531 -9.92 -5.31 18.63
CA ILE A 531 -9.08 -5.83 19.74
C ILE A 531 -8.01 -6.82 19.24
N GLU A 532 -7.83 -6.91 17.93
CA GLU A 532 -6.83 -7.76 17.30
C GLU A 532 -5.39 -7.38 17.74
N PRO A 533 -4.54 -8.34 18.14
CA PRO A 533 -3.14 -8.05 18.44
C PRO A 533 -2.40 -7.59 17.17
N GLU A 534 -1.63 -6.51 17.28
CA GLU A 534 -0.68 -6.07 16.26
C GLU A 534 0.54 -7.02 16.24
N GLY A 535 0.38 -8.17 15.59
CA GLY A 535 1.44 -9.16 15.40
C GLY A 535 1.30 -10.41 16.27
N PRO A 536 2.37 -11.23 16.36
CA PRO A 536 2.35 -12.47 17.11
C PRO A 536 2.01 -12.24 18.60
N PRO A 537 1.33 -13.18 19.25
CA PRO A 537 0.97 -13.07 20.66
C PRO A 537 2.20 -12.89 21.54
N ASP A 538 2.32 -11.73 22.19
CA ASP A 538 3.35 -11.46 23.18
C ASP A 538 2.78 -11.59 24.60
N ARG A 539 3.23 -12.60 25.33
CA ARG A 539 2.85 -12.80 26.75
C ARG A 539 3.34 -11.69 27.67
N LYS A 540 4.30 -10.87 27.22
CA LYS A 540 4.84 -9.74 27.99
C LYS A 540 4.09 -8.44 27.71
N ASP A 541 3.17 -8.42 26.75
CA ASP A 541 2.36 -7.22 26.48
C ASP A 541 1.47 -6.91 27.70
N PRO A 542 1.66 -5.78 28.39
CA PRO A 542 0.87 -5.43 29.56
C PRO A 542 -0.63 -5.27 29.24
N ARG A 543 -0.99 -5.02 27.98
CA ARG A 543 -2.38 -4.84 27.53
C ARG A 543 -3.10 -6.17 27.29
N ARG A 544 -2.36 -7.27 27.17
CA ARG A 544 -2.89 -8.61 26.87
C ARG A 544 -4.01 -9.03 27.80
N LEU A 545 -3.81 -8.87 29.11
CA LEU A 545 -4.82 -9.25 30.11
C LEU A 545 -6.09 -8.40 29.98
N HIS A 546 -5.98 -7.14 29.58
CA HIS A 546 -7.15 -6.29 29.33
C HIS A 546 -7.94 -6.75 28.10
N ARG A 547 -7.26 -7.12 27.00
CA ARG A 547 -7.90 -7.73 25.82
C ARG A 547 -8.63 -9.02 26.18
N ILE A 548 -7.99 -9.91 26.94
CA ILE A 548 -8.59 -11.18 27.38
C ILE A 548 -9.85 -10.89 28.23
N ARG A 549 -9.75 -10.02 29.24
CA ARG A 549 -10.90 -9.65 30.09
C ARG A 549 -12.04 -9.02 29.30
N PHE A 550 -11.75 -8.24 28.27
CA PHE A 550 -12.76 -7.67 27.40
C PHE A 550 -13.46 -8.76 26.58
N LEU A 551 -12.70 -9.58 25.84
CA LEU A 551 -13.23 -10.57 24.90
C LEU A 551 -14.04 -11.68 25.58
N VAL A 552 -13.61 -12.11 26.77
CA VAL A 552 -14.31 -13.14 27.56
C VAL A 552 -15.76 -12.77 27.85
N GLN A 553 -16.07 -11.48 27.98
CA GLN A 553 -17.43 -11.00 28.26
C GLN A 553 -18.44 -11.26 27.13
N PHE A 554 -17.96 -11.55 25.92
CA PHE A 554 -18.80 -11.75 24.74
C PHE A 554 -18.93 -13.22 24.34
N LEU A 555 -18.27 -14.15 25.03
CA LEU A 555 -18.35 -15.59 24.72
C LEU A 555 -19.74 -16.21 24.99
N GLY A 556 -20.57 -15.52 25.76
CA GLY A 556 -21.98 -15.87 25.99
C GLY A 556 -22.98 -15.25 25.01
N ASP A 557 -22.53 -14.32 24.15
CA ASP A 557 -23.40 -13.51 23.30
C ASP A 557 -23.88 -14.28 22.06
N ARG A 558 -25.18 -14.61 22.02
CA ARG A 558 -25.79 -15.43 20.96
C ARG A 558 -26.50 -14.60 19.88
N ILE A 559 -26.33 -13.28 19.88
CA ILE A 559 -26.90 -12.45 18.81
C ILE A 559 -26.20 -12.81 17.49
N VAL A 560 -27.00 -12.92 16.43
CA VAL A 560 -26.56 -13.34 15.10
C VAL A 560 -26.56 -12.13 14.16
N GLU A 561 -25.47 -11.96 13.43
CA GLU A 561 -25.42 -11.15 12.22
C GLU A 561 -25.56 -12.06 11.00
N VAL A 562 -26.27 -11.58 9.98
CA VAL A 562 -26.39 -12.24 8.69
C VAL A 562 -25.71 -11.32 7.69
N ASP A 563 -24.59 -11.75 7.13
CA ASP A 563 -23.90 -10.96 6.12
C ASP A 563 -24.64 -10.97 4.78
N GLU A 564 -24.13 -10.23 3.80
CA GLU A 564 -24.72 -10.13 2.46
C GLU A 564 -24.81 -11.49 1.74
N GLU A 565 -23.97 -12.46 2.12
CA GLU A 565 -23.93 -13.82 1.57
C GLU A 565 -24.91 -14.76 2.29
N GLY A 566 -25.62 -14.27 3.32
CA GLY A 566 -26.54 -15.06 4.14
C GLY A 566 -25.85 -15.88 5.23
N THR A 567 -24.54 -15.71 5.44
CA THR A 567 -23.79 -16.41 6.47
C THR A 567 -24.18 -15.88 7.84
N ARG A 568 -24.61 -16.80 8.71
CA ARG A 568 -25.04 -16.49 10.07
C ARG A 568 -23.88 -16.61 11.03
N THR A 569 -23.39 -15.48 11.53
CA THR A 569 -22.29 -15.46 12.51
C THR A 569 -22.79 -14.94 13.85
N GLU A 570 -22.46 -15.64 14.94
CA GLU A 570 -22.78 -15.19 16.30
C GLU A 570 -21.66 -14.31 16.87
N VAL A 571 -22.01 -13.31 17.68
CA VAL A 571 -21.03 -12.42 18.34
C VAL A 571 -19.98 -13.21 19.13
N ARG A 572 -20.39 -14.26 19.85
CA ARG A 572 -19.47 -15.13 20.60
C ARG A 572 -18.45 -15.86 19.74
N ASP A 573 -18.77 -16.13 18.47
CA ASP A 573 -17.85 -16.79 17.54
C ASP A 573 -16.75 -15.78 17.10
N TYR A 574 -17.10 -14.51 16.88
CA TYR A 574 -16.12 -13.42 16.69
C TYR A 574 -15.22 -13.23 17.92
N ALA A 575 -15.81 -13.13 19.11
CA ALA A 575 -15.06 -12.95 20.35
C ALA A 575 -14.09 -14.10 20.62
N ALA A 576 -14.52 -15.35 20.37
CA ALA A 576 -13.68 -16.53 20.52
C ALA A 576 -12.48 -16.53 19.56
N THR A 577 -12.67 -16.06 18.33
CA THR A 577 -11.58 -15.96 17.35
C THR A 577 -10.56 -14.89 17.75
N GLN A 578 -11.02 -13.70 18.12
CA GLN A 578 -10.12 -12.65 18.58
C GLN A 578 -9.36 -13.09 19.83
N LEU A 579 -10.04 -13.79 20.74
CA LEU A 579 -9.44 -14.33 21.95
C LEU A 579 -8.40 -15.42 21.64
N ALA A 580 -8.67 -16.31 20.68
CA ALA A 580 -7.70 -17.28 20.19
C ALA A 580 -6.43 -16.59 19.66
N GLY A 581 -6.59 -15.52 18.87
CA GLY A 581 -5.48 -14.71 18.38
C GLY A 581 -4.66 -14.11 19.51
N VAL A 582 -5.32 -13.49 20.49
CA VAL A 582 -4.64 -12.96 21.69
C VAL A 582 -3.95 -14.08 22.47
N LEU A 583 -4.56 -15.25 22.63
CA LEU A 583 -4.01 -16.37 23.40
C LEU A 583 -2.89 -17.13 22.67
N GLY A 584 -2.73 -16.92 21.36
CA GLY A 584 -1.71 -17.59 20.55
C GLY A 584 -2.10 -18.96 20.03
N PHE A 585 -3.39 -19.19 19.81
CA PHE A 585 -3.85 -20.29 19.00
C PHE A 585 -3.53 -19.97 17.52
N THR A 586 -2.95 -20.94 16.81
CA THR A 586 -2.80 -20.86 15.36
C THR A 586 -4.19 -20.88 14.71
N MET A 587 -4.57 -19.77 14.06
CA MET A 587 -5.82 -19.61 13.33
C MET A 587 -5.48 -19.34 11.85
N LYS A 588 -6.14 -20.04 10.92
CA LYS A 588 -6.09 -19.65 9.49
C LYS A 588 -6.91 -18.36 9.33
N ARG A 589 -6.35 -17.32 8.70
CA ARG A 589 -7.04 -16.03 8.44
C ARG A 589 -7.48 -15.94 6.98
N ARG A 590 -8.56 -15.17 6.72
CA ARG A 590 -9.04 -14.80 5.38
C ARG A 590 -8.67 -13.32 5.12
N GLU A 591 -8.02 -13.03 3.99
CA GLU A 591 -7.27 -11.80 3.69
C GLU A 591 -8.05 -10.58 3.12
N PHE A 592 -9.36 -10.64 2.82
CA PHE A 592 -10.07 -9.43 2.31
C PHE A 592 -11.33 -9.06 3.09
N ASN A 593 -12.01 -10.05 3.66
CA ASN A 593 -12.90 -9.82 4.77
C ASN A 593 -12.22 -10.45 5.97
N TYR A 594 -11.81 -9.57 6.86
CA TYR A 594 -11.49 -9.74 8.27
C TYR A 594 -12.66 -10.42 9.02
N THR A 595 -13.13 -11.55 8.51
CA THR A 595 -14.13 -12.41 9.10
C THR A 595 -13.35 -13.65 9.52
N PRO A 596 -13.40 -14.03 10.80
CA PRO A 596 -12.85 -15.29 11.25
C PRO A 596 -13.28 -16.44 10.33
N VAL A 597 -12.43 -17.45 10.14
CA VAL A 597 -12.84 -18.73 9.54
C VAL A 597 -13.71 -19.50 10.56
N HIS A 598 -14.90 -18.95 10.78
CA HIS A 598 -16.10 -19.72 11.04
C HIS A 598 -16.87 -19.69 9.73
N ASP A 599 -16.37 -20.40 8.71
CA ASP A 599 -17.23 -20.76 7.60
C ASP A 599 -18.47 -21.44 8.20
N GLY A 600 -19.63 -21.26 7.58
CA GLY A 600 -20.85 -21.94 8.02
C GLY A 600 -20.73 -23.48 8.00
N SER A 601 -19.68 -24.05 7.39
CA SER A 601 -19.42 -25.49 7.27
C SER A 601 -19.01 -26.12 8.61
N ARG A 602 -18.39 -25.37 9.53
CA ARG A 602 -18.10 -25.88 10.88
C ARG A 602 -19.39 -26.08 11.67
N GLY A 603 -19.74 -27.36 11.83
CA GLY A 603 -20.87 -27.80 12.64
C GLY A 603 -20.87 -27.20 14.06
N VAL A 604 -22.06 -27.08 14.65
CA VAL A 604 -22.31 -26.46 15.96
C VAL A 604 -21.42 -27.01 17.08
N PHE A 605 -21.05 -28.30 16.99
CA PHE A 605 -20.15 -28.95 17.95
C PHE A 605 -18.73 -28.41 17.89
N SER A 606 -18.15 -28.24 16.70
CA SER A 606 -16.79 -27.72 16.53
C SER A 606 -16.67 -26.29 17.06
N ARG A 607 -17.70 -25.45 16.84
CA ARG A 607 -17.77 -24.10 17.41
C ARG A 607 -17.85 -24.11 18.93
N SER A 608 -18.67 -25.01 19.49
CA SER A 608 -18.82 -25.13 20.94
C SER A 608 -17.53 -25.62 21.62
N TYR A 609 -16.84 -26.59 21.02
CA TYR A 609 -15.54 -27.08 21.50
C TYR A 609 -14.47 -25.99 21.44
N PHE A 610 -14.36 -25.28 20.31
CA PHE A 610 -13.41 -24.17 20.18
C PHE A 610 -13.66 -23.08 21.23
N ARG A 611 -14.91 -22.67 21.43
CA ARG A 611 -15.31 -21.70 22.47
C ARG A 611 -14.92 -22.16 23.87
N ALA A 612 -15.13 -23.43 24.19
CA ALA A 612 -14.73 -24.00 25.47
C ALA A 612 -13.20 -23.97 25.67
N ALA A 613 -12.43 -24.34 24.63
CA ALA A 613 -10.97 -24.35 24.69
C ALA A 613 -10.37 -22.96 24.90
N VAL A 614 -10.84 -21.95 24.15
CA VAL A 614 -10.36 -20.56 24.32
C VAL A 614 -10.82 -19.95 25.65
N TRP A 615 -12.02 -20.30 26.13
CA TRP A 615 -12.49 -19.90 27.45
C TRP A 615 -11.60 -20.45 28.56
N GLU A 616 -11.30 -21.76 28.55
CA GLU A 616 -10.46 -22.39 29.56
C GLU A 616 -9.05 -21.79 29.59
N ALA A 617 -8.46 -21.57 28.41
CA ALA A 617 -7.14 -20.94 28.29
C ALA A 617 -7.15 -19.49 28.80
N ALA A 618 -8.20 -18.72 28.52
CA ALA A 618 -8.37 -17.37 29.03
C ALA A 618 -8.51 -17.32 30.56
N VAL A 619 -9.35 -18.17 31.14
CA VAL A 619 -9.54 -18.23 32.60
C VAL A 619 -8.23 -18.56 33.30
N ARG A 620 -7.48 -19.55 32.79
CA ARG A 620 -6.17 -19.92 33.33
C ARG A 620 -5.19 -18.74 33.34
N GLU A 621 -5.12 -18.00 32.23
CA GLU A 621 -4.22 -16.84 32.15
C GLU A 621 -4.66 -15.67 33.05
N LEU A 622 -5.96 -15.50 33.28
CA LEU A 622 -6.49 -14.50 34.19
C LEU A 622 -6.32 -14.85 35.68
N ASP A 623 -6.34 -16.14 36.04
CA ASP A 623 -6.17 -16.61 37.43
C ASP A 623 -4.69 -16.60 37.88
N GLU A 624 -3.74 -16.70 36.95
CA GLU A 624 -2.29 -16.68 37.23
C GLU A 624 -1.74 -15.27 37.58
N LYS A 625 -2.56 -14.22 37.53
CA LYS A 625 -2.13 -12.81 37.62
C LYS A 625 -3.01 -11.97 38.55
#